data_AF-S7Q241-F1
#
_entry.id   AF-S7Q241-F1
#
_cell.length_a   1.000
_cell.length_b   1.000
_cell.length_c   1.000
_cell.angle_alpha   90.00
_cell.angle_beta   90.00
_cell.angle_gamma   90.00
#
_symmetry.space_group_name_H-M   'P 1'
#
loop_
_entity.id
_entity.type
_entity.pdbx_description
1 polymer ?
#
loop_
_entity_poly.entity_id
_entity_poly.type
_entity_poly.pdbx_seq_one_letter_code
_entity_poly.pdbx_strand_id
1 'polypeptide(L)'
;MTCALGPQVELEVTLPGEGKDRIFKVSIKWVSCVSLQALHDALSGRLPSVPFETIQALDVVMRHLPSMRYTPVGRSFFTASEGCSNPLGGGREVWFGFHQSVRPSLWKMMLNIDVSATAFYKAQPVIEFVCEVLDFKSIEEQQKPLTDSQRVKFTKEIKGLKVEITHCGQMKRKYRVCNVTRRPASNQT
;
A
#
# COMPACT_ATOMS: atom_id res chain seq x y z
N MET A 1 -26.94 31.04 -1.33
CA MET A 1 -26.31 31.17 -2.66
C MET A 1 -26.13 29.75 -3.20
N THR A 2 -27.06 29.29 -4.03
CA THR A 2 -27.08 27.94 -4.60
C THR A 2 -25.98 27.84 -5.65
N CYS A 3 -24.91 27.08 -5.39
CA CYS A 3 -23.97 26.71 -6.43
C CYS A 3 -24.73 25.86 -7.47
N ALA A 4 -24.94 26.42 -8.66
CA ALA A 4 -25.42 25.67 -9.81
C ALA A 4 -24.45 24.50 -10.05
N LEU A 5 -24.98 23.30 -10.23
CA LEU A 5 -24.18 22.10 -10.52
C LEU A 5 -23.32 22.39 -11.75
N GLY A 6 -21.99 22.47 -11.55
CA GLY A 6 -21.07 22.74 -12.65
C GLY A 6 -21.12 21.65 -13.73
N PRO A 7 -20.62 21.93 -14.94
CA PRO A 7 -20.60 20.96 -16.02
C PRO A 7 -19.88 19.67 -15.58
N GLN A 8 -20.48 18.54 -15.90
CA GLN A 8 -19.90 17.22 -15.68
C GLN A 8 -19.22 16.77 -16.97
N VAL A 9 -17.97 16.31 -16.86
CA VAL A 9 -17.21 15.71 -17.95
C VAL A 9 -17.15 14.21 -17.72
N GLU A 10 -17.46 13.42 -18.74
CA GLU A 10 -17.29 11.97 -18.72
C GLU A 10 -16.08 11.58 -19.58
N LEU A 11 -15.24 10.71 -19.03
CA LEU A 11 -14.02 10.23 -19.64
C LEU A 11 -13.99 8.71 -19.62
N GLU A 12 -13.49 8.12 -20.70
CA GLU A 12 -13.11 6.72 -20.73
C GLU A 12 -11.59 6.63 -20.57
N VAL A 13 -11.13 5.90 -19.55
CA VAL A 13 -9.72 5.75 -19.22
C VAL A 13 -9.34 4.28 -19.35
N THR A 14 -8.43 3.99 -20.26
CA THR A 14 -7.88 2.65 -20.45
C THR A 14 -6.57 2.53 -19.67
N LEU A 15 -6.55 1.67 -18.66
CA LEU A 15 -5.33 1.32 -17.94
C LEU A 15 -4.76 0.01 -18.48
N PRO A 16 -3.45 -0.05 -18.77
CA PRO A 16 -2.81 -1.27 -19.22
C PRO A 16 -2.93 -2.34 -18.12
N GLY A 17 -3.43 -3.50 -18.49
CA GLY A 17 -3.54 -4.65 -17.60
C GLY A 17 -2.55 -5.75 -17.97
N GLU A 18 -2.27 -6.64 -17.01
CA GLU A 18 -1.50 -7.86 -17.28
C GLU A 18 -2.38 -8.84 -18.08
N GLY A 19 -2.35 -8.71 -19.41
CA GLY A 19 -3.03 -9.57 -20.39
C GLY A 19 -4.23 -8.92 -21.09
N LYS A 20 -5.05 -8.15 -20.37
CA LYS A 20 -6.16 -7.38 -20.94
C LYS A 20 -6.27 -6.01 -20.29
N ASP A 21 -6.42 -4.99 -21.13
CA ASP A 21 -6.63 -3.63 -20.68
C ASP A 21 -7.93 -3.49 -19.88
N ARG A 22 -7.90 -2.60 -18.90
CA ARG A 22 -9.05 -2.30 -18.05
C ARG A 22 -9.58 -0.94 -18.44
N ILE A 23 -10.84 -0.92 -18.85
CA ILE A 23 -11.53 0.29 -19.26
C ILE A 23 -12.35 0.80 -18.08
N PHE A 24 -12.15 2.06 -17.70
CA PHE A 24 -12.85 2.74 -16.62
C PHE A 24 -13.64 3.92 -17.18
N LYS A 25 -14.87 4.12 -16.70
CA LYS A 25 -15.63 5.34 -16.94
C LYS A 25 -15.49 6.27 -15.75
N VAL A 26 -15.02 7.49 -15.98
CA VAL A 26 -14.69 8.48 -14.95
C VAL A 26 -15.50 9.75 -15.21
N SER A 27 -16.31 10.17 -14.24
CA SER A 27 -17.01 11.45 -14.27
C SER A 27 -16.30 12.48 -13.39
N ILE A 28 -15.92 13.63 -13.96
CA ILE A 28 -15.34 14.76 -13.24
C ILE A 28 -16.38 15.87 -13.18
N LYS A 29 -16.70 16.31 -11.97
CA LYS A 29 -17.70 17.35 -11.73
C LYS A 29 -17.16 18.37 -10.74
N TRP A 30 -17.30 19.65 -11.07
CA TRP A 30 -16.99 20.73 -10.16
C TRP A 30 -17.91 20.68 -8.92
N VAL A 31 -17.34 20.82 -7.72
CA VAL A 31 -18.07 20.75 -6.45
C VAL A 31 -18.03 22.08 -5.70
N SER A 32 -16.84 22.61 -5.41
CA SER A 32 -16.68 23.80 -4.58
C SER A 32 -15.34 24.53 -4.83
N CYS A 33 -15.28 25.80 -4.43
CA CYS A 33 -14.03 26.53 -4.26
C CYS A 33 -13.53 26.36 -2.82
N VAL A 34 -12.26 25.99 -2.65
CA VAL A 34 -11.59 25.95 -1.34
C VAL A 34 -10.80 27.25 -1.16
N SER A 35 -11.08 28.02 -0.10
CA SER A 35 -10.43 29.31 0.15
C SER A 35 -9.23 29.17 1.10
N LEU A 36 -8.02 29.40 0.58
CA LEU A 36 -6.81 29.53 1.40
C LEU A 36 -6.81 30.83 2.22
N GLN A 37 -7.46 31.89 1.72
CA GLN A 37 -7.62 33.13 2.47
C GLN A 37 -8.41 32.91 3.76
N ALA A 38 -9.50 32.14 3.70
CA ALA A 38 -10.28 31.79 4.88
C ALA A 38 -9.45 30.99 5.90
N LEU A 39 -8.54 30.12 5.44
CA LEU A 39 -7.61 29.43 6.33
C LEU A 39 -6.64 30.42 6.98
N HIS A 40 -6.08 31.38 6.23
CA HIS A 40 -5.24 32.44 6.81
C HIS A 40 -5.98 33.28 7.85
N ASP A 41 -7.24 33.63 7.58
CA ASP A 41 -8.09 34.37 8.51
C ASP A 41 -8.37 33.56 9.78
N ALA A 42 -8.65 32.27 9.67
CA ALA A 42 -8.83 31.37 10.80
C ALA A 42 -7.58 31.23 11.67
N LEU A 43 -6.40 31.07 11.05
CA LEU A 43 -5.13 30.99 11.78
C LEU A 43 -4.78 32.31 12.49
N SER A 44 -5.25 33.44 11.97
CA SER A 44 -5.07 34.77 12.57
C SER A 44 -6.14 35.11 13.62
N GLY A 45 -7.04 34.18 13.94
CA GLY A 45 -8.15 34.40 14.88
C GLY A 45 -9.28 35.28 14.36
N ARG A 46 -9.32 35.61 13.06
CA ARG A 46 -10.40 36.39 12.43
C ARG A 46 -11.66 35.58 12.17
N LEU A 47 -11.51 34.26 12.00
CA LEU A 47 -12.65 33.33 11.92
C LEU A 47 -12.73 32.48 13.19
N PRO A 48 -13.95 32.09 13.62
CA PRO A 48 -14.16 31.34 14.87
C PRO A 48 -13.70 29.88 14.79
N SER A 49 -13.47 29.34 13.60
CA SER A 49 -13.07 27.95 13.40
C SER A 49 -12.16 27.77 12.19
N VAL A 50 -11.36 26.72 12.23
CA VAL A 50 -10.44 26.38 11.13
C VAL A 50 -11.18 25.53 10.08
N PRO A 51 -11.19 25.92 8.79
CA PRO A 51 -11.91 25.19 7.75
C PRO A 51 -11.25 23.84 7.45
N PHE A 52 -11.91 22.74 7.85
CA PHE A 52 -11.39 21.39 7.69
C PHE A 52 -11.13 21.01 6.22
N GLU A 53 -12.05 21.35 5.32
CA GLU A 53 -11.90 21.06 3.88
C GLU A 53 -10.64 21.69 3.29
N THR A 54 -10.26 22.89 3.77
CA THR A 54 -9.02 23.55 3.34
C THR A 54 -7.79 22.81 3.87
N ILE A 55 -7.81 22.32 5.12
CA ILE A 55 -6.72 21.49 5.65
C ILE A 55 -6.61 20.18 4.85
N GLN A 56 -7.74 19.55 4.53
CA GLN A 56 -7.77 18.32 3.75
C GLN A 56 -7.21 18.53 2.34
N ALA A 57 -7.56 19.63 1.68
CA ALA A 57 -7.00 19.97 0.37
C ALA A 57 -5.47 20.10 0.43
N LEU A 58 -4.93 20.76 1.47
CA LEU A 58 -3.48 20.84 1.68
C LEU A 58 -2.85 19.47 1.96
N ASP A 59 -3.48 18.62 2.79
CA ASP A 59 -3.00 17.26 3.06
C ASP A 59 -2.93 16.42 1.77
N VAL A 60 -3.94 16.49 0.90
CA VAL A 60 -3.96 15.81 -0.41
C VAL A 60 -2.82 16.29 -1.30
N VAL A 61 -2.60 17.62 -1.40
CA VAL A 61 -1.49 18.19 -2.17
C VAL A 61 -0.14 17.67 -1.67
N MET A 62 0.09 17.74 -0.36
CA MET A 62 1.36 17.32 0.25
C MET A 62 1.59 15.80 0.17
N ARG A 63 0.51 15.00 0.07
CA ARG A 63 0.58 13.53 -0.02
C ARG A 63 0.60 13.00 -1.43
N HIS A 64 0.31 13.81 -2.45
CA HIS A 64 0.10 13.33 -3.82
C HIS A 64 1.31 12.53 -4.35
N LEU A 65 2.50 13.13 -4.35
CA LEU A 65 3.70 12.47 -4.86
C LEU A 65 4.18 11.31 -3.97
N PRO A 66 4.30 11.44 -2.63
CA PRO A 66 4.67 10.32 -1.76
C PRO A 66 3.75 9.10 -1.89
N SER A 67 2.44 9.31 -2.11
CA SER A 67 1.47 8.21 -2.26
C SER A 67 1.66 7.41 -3.54
N MET A 68 2.31 7.99 -4.56
CA MET A 68 2.63 7.31 -5.81
C MET A 68 4.04 6.69 -5.79
N ARG A 69 4.97 7.27 -5.04
CA ARG A 69 6.37 6.82 -4.98
C ARG A 69 6.63 5.77 -3.90
N TYR A 70 5.92 5.83 -2.78
CA TYR A 70 6.12 4.97 -1.62
C TYR A 70 4.87 4.15 -1.32
N THR A 71 4.98 3.21 -0.38
CA THR A 71 3.81 2.45 0.11
C THR A 71 3.12 3.23 1.22
N PRO A 72 1.89 3.74 1.01
CA PRO A 72 1.14 4.43 2.05
C PRO A 72 0.58 3.43 3.07
N VAL A 73 0.83 3.68 4.37
CA VAL A 73 0.22 2.93 5.49
C VAL A 73 -0.27 3.95 6.51
N GLY A 74 -1.60 4.09 6.62
CA GLY A 74 -2.20 5.13 7.46
C GLY A 74 -1.76 6.53 7.03
N ARG A 75 -1.09 7.26 7.94
CA ARG A 75 -0.54 8.60 7.67
C ARG A 75 0.95 8.60 7.29
N SER A 76 1.55 7.43 7.17
CA SER A 76 2.98 7.26 6.90
C SER A 76 3.24 6.69 5.51
N PHE A 77 4.48 6.84 5.06
CA PHE A 77 4.98 6.35 3.78
C PHE A 77 6.24 5.51 4.01
N PHE A 78 6.28 4.32 3.41
CA PHE A 78 7.37 3.36 3.61
C PHE A 78 7.99 2.92 2.29
N THR A 79 9.28 2.60 2.32
CA THR A 79 10.03 2.03 1.22
C THR A 79 10.99 0.97 1.73
N ALA A 80 11.33 -0.01 0.91
CA ALA A 80 12.44 -0.90 1.19
C ALA A 80 13.72 -0.06 1.30
N SER A 81 14.56 -0.36 2.29
CA SER A 81 15.82 0.35 2.47
C SER A 81 16.80 0.00 1.34
N GLU A 82 17.35 1.02 0.69
CA GLU A 82 18.38 0.83 -0.32
C GLU A 82 19.71 0.42 0.36
N GLY A 83 20.28 -0.71 -0.06
CA GLY A 83 21.61 -1.14 0.38
C GLY A 83 21.70 -1.75 1.79
N CYS A 84 20.62 -1.84 2.55
CA CYS A 84 20.59 -2.57 3.82
C CYS A 84 19.33 -3.44 3.96
N SER A 85 19.51 -4.70 4.36
CA SER A 85 18.40 -5.58 4.72
C SER A 85 18.29 -5.69 6.23
N ASN A 86 17.07 -5.61 6.76
CA ASN A 86 16.80 -5.69 8.19
C ASN A 86 15.83 -6.87 8.44
N PRO A 87 16.29 -8.12 8.28
CA PRO A 87 15.44 -9.30 8.38
C PRO A 87 14.94 -9.48 9.82
N LEU A 88 13.65 -9.84 9.94
CA LEU A 88 13.01 -10.20 11.21
C LEU A 88 12.82 -11.72 11.36
N GLY A 89 13.13 -12.50 10.32
CA GLY A 89 12.80 -13.92 10.21
C GLY A 89 11.35 -14.16 9.79
N GLY A 90 11.00 -15.43 9.49
CA GLY A 90 9.65 -15.79 9.05
C GLY A 90 9.19 -15.09 7.78
N GLY A 91 10.12 -14.69 6.92
CA GLY A 91 9.85 -14.01 5.66
C GLY A 91 9.53 -12.53 5.79
N ARG A 92 9.86 -11.91 6.93
CA ARG A 92 9.57 -10.51 7.25
C ARG A 92 10.83 -9.69 7.36
N GLU A 93 10.69 -8.39 7.14
CA GLU A 93 11.76 -7.41 7.26
C GLU A 93 11.23 -6.07 7.76
N VAL A 94 12.12 -5.23 8.30
CA VAL A 94 11.80 -3.86 8.68
C VAL A 94 11.93 -2.96 7.46
N TRP A 95 10.88 -2.20 7.17
CA TRP A 95 10.97 -1.03 6.28
C TRP A 95 10.94 0.24 7.10
N PHE A 96 11.80 1.18 6.71
CA PHE A 96 11.80 2.53 7.26
C PHE A 96 10.94 3.44 6.38
N GLY A 97 10.49 4.53 6.99
CA GLY A 97 9.58 5.47 6.38
C GLY A 97 9.44 6.70 7.25
N PHE A 98 8.41 7.48 6.96
CA PHE A 98 8.10 8.69 7.72
C PHE A 98 6.60 8.87 7.86
N HIS A 99 6.19 9.34 9.04
CA HIS A 99 4.87 9.90 9.27
C HIS A 99 4.80 11.31 8.69
N GLN A 100 3.69 11.65 8.04
CA GLN A 100 3.44 13.00 7.53
C GLN A 100 2.05 13.48 7.92
N SER A 101 1.91 14.73 8.36
CA SER A 101 0.58 15.32 8.55
C SER A 101 0.60 16.83 8.52
N VAL A 102 -0.39 17.42 7.87
CA VAL A 102 -0.61 18.87 7.86
C VAL A 102 -1.48 19.25 9.06
N ARG A 103 -1.05 20.22 9.88
CA ARG A 103 -1.77 20.68 11.08
C ARG A 103 -1.85 22.20 11.20
N PRO A 104 -2.99 22.76 11.63
CA PRO A 104 -3.05 24.17 12.01
C PRO A 104 -2.27 24.40 13.31
N SER A 105 -1.74 25.60 13.48
CA SER A 105 -1.10 26.07 14.72
C SER A 105 -1.40 27.56 14.94
N LEU A 106 -0.99 28.11 16.08
CA LEU A 106 -1.15 29.54 16.39
C LEU A 106 -0.33 30.47 15.46
N TRP A 107 0.65 29.92 14.72
CA TRP A 107 1.52 30.74 13.87
C TRP A 107 1.25 30.52 12.39
N LYS A 108 1.48 29.30 11.90
CA LYS A 108 1.26 28.90 10.49
C LYS A 108 0.73 27.48 10.41
N MET A 109 0.37 27.04 9.21
CA MET A 109 0.25 25.60 8.95
C MET A 109 1.60 24.92 9.17
N MET A 110 1.57 23.80 9.87
CA MET A 110 2.74 23.01 10.20
C MET A 110 2.69 21.68 9.47
N LEU A 111 3.82 21.29 8.89
CA LEU A 111 4.04 19.93 8.41
C LEU A 111 4.72 19.14 9.54
N ASN A 112 3.96 18.27 10.20
CA ASN A 112 4.50 17.38 11.22
C ASN A 112 5.06 16.13 10.54
N ILE A 113 6.38 15.96 10.65
CA ILE A 113 7.16 14.84 10.11
C ILE A 113 7.85 14.11 11.27
N ASP A 114 7.79 12.79 11.24
CA ASP A 114 8.55 11.93 12.16
C ASP A 114 9.04 10.68 11.43
N VAL A 115 10.19 10.14 11.84
CA VAL A 115 10.71 8.88 11.31
C VAL A 115 9.87 7.72 11.84
N SER A 116 9.68 6.68 11.02
CA SER A 116 8.91 5.51 11.42
C SER A 116 9.48 4.24 10.81
N ALA A 117 9.21 3.10 11.45
CA ALA A 117 9.58 1.78 10.97
C ALA A 117 8.42 0.82 11.19
N THR A 118 8.19 -0.09 10.24
CA THR A 118 7.17 -1.14 10.39
C THR A 118 7.56 -2.40 9.63
N ALA A 119 6.95 -3.53 9.99
CA ALA A 119 7.25 -4.82 9.40
C ALA A 119 6.53 -5.01 8.06
N PHE A 120 7.28 -5.43 7.04
CA PHE A 120 6.76 -5.86 5.74
C PHE A 120 7.17 -7.31 5.46
N TYR A 121 6.43 -7.97 4.59
CA TYR A 121 6.88 -9.24 4.01
C TYR A 121 7.95 -8.96 2.96
N LYS A 122 9.04 -9.73 2.99
CA LYS A 122 10.09 -9.64 1.98
C LYS A 122 9.52 -10.00 0.61
N ALA A 123 9.94 -9.27 -0.42
CA ALA A 123 9.69 -9.66 -1.80
C ALA A 123 10.68 -10.77 -2.20
N GLN A 124 10.26 -12.03 -2.06
CA GLN A 124 11.11 -13.20 -2.28
C GLN A 124 10.35 -14.37 -2.92
N PRO A 125 11.06 -15.38 -3.48
CA PRO A 125 10.44 -16.63 -3.91
C PRO A 125 9.63 -17.30 -2.79
N VAL A 126 8.48 -17.87 -3.13
CA VAL A 126 7.63 -18.58 -2.14
C VAL A 126 8.38 -19.75 -1.50
N ILE A 127 9.31 -20.37 -2.22
CA ILE A 127 10.15 -21.46 -1.68
C ILE A 127 11.07 -20.95 -0.56
N GLU A 128 11.72 -19.80 -0.73
CA GLU A 128 12.55 -19.19 0.33
C GLU A 128 11.68 -18.76 1.52
N PHE A 129 10.49 -18.21 1.25
CA PHE A 129 9.51 -17.89 2.29
C PHE A 129 9.08 -19.12 3.10
N VAL A 130 8.88 -20.28 2.45
CA VAL A 130 8.63 -21.56 3.15
C VAL A 130 9.79 -21.92 4.07
N CYS A 131 11.03 -21.83 3.58
CA CYS A 131 12.22 -22.10 4.38
C CYS A 131 12.30 -21.19 5.60
N GLU A 132 12.08 -19.87 5.45
CA GLU A 132 12.09 -18.94 6.57
C GLU A 132 10.97 -19.20 7.60
N VAL A 133 9.77 -19.60 7.15
CA VAL A 133 8.62 -19.87 8.04
C VAL A 133 8.77 -21.21 8.77
N LEU A 134 9.33 -22.21 8.11
CA LEU A 134 9.48 -23.57 8.63
C LEU A 134 10.86 -23.84 9.26
N ASP A 135 11.75 -22.85 9.24
CA ASP A 135 13.11 -22.92 9.79
C ASP A 135 13.98 -23.99 9.10
N PHE A 136 13.89 -24.05 7.77
CA PHE A 136 14.77 -24.88 6.94
C PHE A 136 15.95 -24.05 6.45
N LYS A 137 17.15 -24.62 6.45
CA LYS A 137 18.32 -23.93 5.87
C LYS A 137 18.28 -23.93 4.35
N SER A 138 17.73 -24.99 3.77
CA SER A 138 17.52 -25.17 2.33
C SER A 138 16.29 -26.04 2.11
N ILE A 139 15.65 -25.87 0.96
CA ILE A 139 14.53 -26.73 0.55
C ILE A 139 14.96 -28.20 0.39
N GLU A 140 16.26 -28.45 0.18
CA GLU A 140 16.83 -29.79 0.07
C GLU A 140 16.70 -30.62 1.35
N GLU A 141 16.60 -29.97 2.51
CA GLU A 141 16.32 -30.65 3.79
C GLU A 141 14.92 -31.30 3.80
N GLN A 142 14.02 -30.82 2.93
CA GLN A 142 12.65 -31.27 2.82
C GLN A 142 12.43 -32.14 1.57
N GLN A 143 13.03 -33.34 1.56
CA GLN A 143 12.85 -34.32 0.47
C GLN A 143 11.46 -34.99 0.46
N LYS A 144 10.76 -34.99 1.61
CA LYS A 144 9.41 -35.55 1.75
C LYS A 144 8.35 -34.44 1.69
N PRO A 145 7.08 -34.76 1.35
CA PRO A 145 5.99 -33.81 1.49
C PRO A 145 5.93 -33.21 2.91
N LEU A 146 5.49 -31.95 3.01
CA LEU A 146 5.30 -31.30 4.31
C LEU A 146 4.38 -32.12 5.21
N THR A 147 4.77 -32.25 6.49
CA THR A 147 3.88 -32.80 7.52
C THR A 147 2.63 -31.93 7.66
N ASP A 148 1.55 -32.50 8.22
CA ASP A 148 0.31 -31.75 8.45
C ASP A 148 0.54 -30.49 9.32
N SER A 149 1.39 -30.59 10.34
CA SER A 149 1.76 -29.47 11.21
C SER A 149 2.50 -28.36 10.44
N GLN A 150 3.52 -28.72 9.66
CA GLN A 150 4.28 -27.77 8.83
C GLN A 150 3.37 -27.09 7.79
N ARG A 151 2.52 -27.87 7.11
CA ARG A 151 1.56 -27.33 6.13
C ARG A 151 0.60 -26.34 6.78
N VAL A 152 0.03 -26.66 7.95
CA VAL A 152 -0.88 -25.76 8.68
C VAL A 152 -0.14 -24.48 9.12
N LYS A 153 1.09 -24.60 9.63
CA LYS A 153 1.94 -23.45 10.01
C LYS A 153 2.17 -22.53 8.80
N PHE A 154 2.63 -23.09 7.68
CA PHE A 154 2.84 -22.36 6.43
C PHE A 154 1.55 -21.72 5.91
N THR A 155 0.44 -22.46 5.92
CA THR A 155 -0.88 -21.96 5.47
C THR A 155 -1.29 -20.71 6.24
N LYS A 156 -1.09 -20.68 7.56
CA LYS A 156 -1.41 -19.51 8.39
C LYS A 156 -0.59 -18.27 7.99
N GLU A 157 0.67 -18.47 7.62
CA GLU A 157 1.57 -17.37 7.27
C GLU A 157 1.35 -16.83 5.85
N ILE A 158 1.05 -17.69 4.87
CA ILE A 158 0.90 -17.28 3.47
C ILE A 158 -0.53 -16.87 3.09
N LYS A 159 -1.55 -17.37 3.81
CA LYS A 159 -2.94 -17.10 3.47
C LYS A 159 -3.24 -15.60 3.58
N GLY A 160 -3.82 -15.05 2.52
CA GLY A 160 -4.12 -13.63 2.40
C GLY A 160 -2.99 -12.81 1.78
N LEU A 161 -1.77 -13.34 1.64
CA LEU A 161 -0.69 -12.63 0.95
C LEU A 161 -0.90 -12.61 -0.56
N LYS A 162 -0.34 -11.58 -1.21
CA LYS A 162 -0.31 -11.49 -2.68
C LYS A 162 0.98 -12.12 -3.19
N VAL A 163 0.89 -12.98 -4.20
CA VAL A 163 2.01 -13.63 -4.88
C VAL A 163 1.96 -13.30 -6.37
N GLU A 164 3.11 -13.35 -7.03
CA GLU A 164 3.23 -13.19 -8.48
C GLU A 164 3.78 -14.46 -9.13
N ILE A 165 3.33 -14.76 -10.34
CA ILE A 165 3.83 -15.88 -11.12
C ILE A 165 5.04 -15.46 -11.97
N THR A 166 6.00 -16.37 -12.14
CA THR A 166 7.23 -16.13 -12.90
C THR A 166 7.34 -16.99 -14.16
N HIS A 167 6.42 -17.92 -14.39
CA HIS A 167 6.49 -18.88 -15.52
C HIS A 167 5.91 -18.36 -16.85
N CYS A 168 5.24 -17.21 -16.86
CA CYS A 168 4.58 -16.64 -18.05
C CYS A 168 5.38 -15.51 -18.73
N GLY A 169 6.72 -15.54 -18.66
CA GLY A 169 7.58 -14.56 -19.33
C GLY A 169 7.30 -13.13 -18.89
N GLN A 170 6.88 -12.26 -19.82
CA GLN A 170 6.57 -10.85 -19.53
C GLN A 170 5.28 -10.65 -18.73
N MET A 171 4.41 -11.66 -18.63
CA MET A 171 3.13 -11.56 -17.91
C MET A 171 3.32 -11.82 -16.40
N LYS A 172 3.33 -10.76 -15.59
CA LYS A 172 3.54 -10.82 -14.13
C LYS A 172 2.26 -10.93 -13.31
N ARG A 173 1.40 -11.91 -13.62
CA ARG A 173 0.07 -12.01 -12.99
C ARG A 173 0.15 -12.16 -11.47
N LYS A 174 -0.58 -11.29 -10.75
CA LYS A 174 -0.68 -11.31 -9.28
C LYS A 174 -1.95 -12.02 -8.79
N TYR A 175 -1.82 -12.82 -7.73
CA TYR A 175 -2.92 -13.54 -7.07
C TYR A 175 -2.87 -13.33 -5.56
N ARG A 176 -4.04 -13.40 -4.90
CA ARG A 176 -4.10 -13.49 -3.44
C ARG A 176 -4.25 -14.96 -3.04
N VAL A 177 -3.35 -15.46 -2.20
CA VAL A 177 -3.39 -16.84 -1.73
C VAL A 177 -4.60 -17.03 -0.82
N CYS A 178 -5.52 -17.91 -1.19
CA CYS A 178 -6.69 -18.22 -0.36
C CYS A 178 -6.48 -19.47 0.53
N ASN A 179 -5.62 -20.40 0.10
CA ASN A 179 -5.33 -21.62 0.82
C ASN A 179 -4.05 -22.30 0.30
N VAL A 180 -3.61 -23.36 0.98
CA VAL A 180 -2.56 -24.29 0.55
C VAL A 180 -3.17 -25.68 0.37
N THR A 181 -2.86 -26.36 -0.73
CA THR A 181 -3.43 -27.68 -1.02
C THR A 181 -2.89 -28.75 -0.06
N ARG A 182 -3.74 -29.73 0.29
CA ARG A 182 -3.31 -30.88 1.11
C ARG A 182 -2.42 -31.85 0.32
N ARG A 183 -2.72 -32.07 -0.96
CA ARG A 183 -1.96 -32.97 -1.85
C ARG A 183 -0.78 -32.22 -2.47
N PRO A 184 0.37 -32.88 -2.69
CA PRO A 184 1.51 -32.30 -3.41
C PRO A 184 1.16 -32.05 -4.87
N ALA A 185 1.93 -31.18 -5.54
CA ALA A 185 1.70 -30.81 -6.94
C ALA A 185 1.68 -32.02 -7.90
N SER A 186 2.51 -33.04 -7.65
CA SER A 186 2.55 -34.28 -8.44
C SER A 186 1.23 -35.07 -8.45
N ASN A 187 0.35 -34.82 -7.48
CA ASN A 187 -0.91 -35.54 -7.29
C ASN A 187 -2.12 -34.58 -7.41
N GLN A 188 -1.93 -33.43 -8.06
CA GLN A 188 -3.01 -32.53 -8.47
C GLN A 188 -3.49 -32.95 -9.85
N THR A 189 -4.80 -33.12 -10.01
CA THR A 189 -5.49 -33.40 -11.28
C THR A 189 -6.01 -32.11 -11.89
#